data_AF-A0A820YQ23-F1
#
_entry.id   AF-A0A820YQ23-F1
#
_cell.length_a   1.000
_cell.length_b   1.000
_cell.length_c   1.000
_cell.angle_alpha   90.00
_cell.angle_beta   90.00
_cell.angle_gamma   90.00
#
_symmetry.space_group_name_H-M   'P 1'
#
loop_
_entity.id
_entity.type
_entity.pdbx_description
1 polymer ?
#
loop_
_entity_poly.entity_id
_entity_poly.type
_entity_poly.pdbx_seq_one_letter_code
_entity_poly.pdbx_strand_id
1 'polypeptide(L)' 'MGINRKFTANYHPQTNMSERVNRTLKAQIAIYAQHGPGLWDKELQKLAFAI' A
#
# COMPACT_ATOMS: atom_id res chain seq x y z
N MET A 1 -17.39 -14.68 -12.36
CA MET A 1 -15.91 -14.50 -12.42
C MET A 1 -15.31 -15.48 -11.43
N GLY A 2 -14.76 -16.62 -11.89
CA GLY A 2 -14.26 -17.71 -11.05
C GLY A 2 -13.00 -17.35 -10.24
N ILE A 3 -13.12 -16.39 -9.33
CA ILE A 3 -12.03 -15.87 -8.52
C ILE A 3 -12.02 -16.62 -7.18
N ASN A 4 -10.91 -17.32 -6.90
CA ASN A 4 -10.70 -17.99 -5.62
C ASN A 4 -10.05 -17.02 -4.62
N ARG A 5 -10.73 -16.74 -3.51
CA ARG A 5 -10.28 -15.80 -2.48
C ARG A 5 -9.37 -16.54 -1.49
N LYS A 6 -8.12 -16.06 -1.36
CA LYS A 6 -7.19 -16.52 -0.34
C LYS A 6 -7.21 -15.56 0.84
N PHE A 7 -7.37 -16.11 2.04
CA PHE A 7 -7.33 -15.36 3.29
C PHE A 7 -6.09 -15.74 4.08
N THR A 8 -5.46 -14.77 4.74
CA THR A 8 -4.41 -15.03 5.72
C THR A 8 -5.02 -15.46 7.04
N ALA A 9 -4.32 -16.28 7.82
CA ALA A 9 -4.76 -16.65 9.15
C ALA A 9 -4.87 -15.42 10.06
N ASN A 10 -5.80 -15.47 11.03
CA ASN A 10 -5.99 -14.39 11.98
C ASN A 10 -4.67 -14.03 12.68
N TYR A 11 -4.36 -12.74 12.74
CA TYR A 11 -3.17 -12.18 13.38
C TYR A 11 -1.81 -12.73 12.88
N HIS A 12 -1.77 -13.33 11.69
CA HIS A 12 -0.52 -13.76 11.03
C HIS A 12 -0.21 -12.92 9.80
N PRO A 13 0.21 -11.65 9.97
CA PRO A 13 0.50 -10.78 8.85
C PRO A 13 1.78 -11.17 8.09
N GLN A 14 2.66 -11.98 8.72
CA GLN A 14 3.90 -12.49 8.12
C GLN A 14 3.70 -13.29 6.82
N THR A 15 2.51 -13.87 6.58
CA THR A 15 2.19 -14.56 5.31
C THR A 15 1.69 -13.62 4.21
N ASN A 16 1.47 -12.33 4.51
CA ASN A 16 0.98 -11.36 3.57
C ASN A 16 2.14 -10.67 2.83
N MET A 17 2.45 -11.16 1.64
CA MET A 17 3.48 -10.59 0.77
C MET A 17 3.27 -9.10 0.46
N SER A 18 2.03 -8.61 0.58
CA SER A 18 1.70 -7.20 0.35
C SER A 18 2.15 -6.29 1.49
N GLU A 19 2.50 -6.81 2.66
CA GLU A 19 2.84 -6.00 3.83
C GLU A 19 4.12 -5.17 3.61
N ARG A 20 5.12 -5.74 2.92
CA ARG A 20 6.34 -5.01 2.57
C ARG A 20 6.06 -3.81 1.66
N VAL A 21 5.27 -4.04 0.60
CA VAL A 21 4.87 -3.01 -0.36
C VAL A 21 4.03 -1.94 0.34
N ASN A 22 3.08 -2.35 1.19
CA ASN A 22 2.25 -1.44 1.98
C ASN A 22 3.06 -0.57 2.94
N ARG A 23 4.14 -1.10 3.53
CA ARG A 23 5.03 -0.34 4.41
C ARG A 23 5.76 0.77 3.65
N THR A 24 6.27 0.46 2.46
CA THR A 24 6.94 1.44 1.58
C THR A 24 5.97 2.51 1.10
N LEU A 25 4.80 2.11 0.59
CA LEU A 25 3.77 3.04 0.13
C LEU A 25 3.31 3.99 1.24
N LYS A 26 3.03 3.48 2.45
CA LYS A 26 2.63 4.32 3.58
C LYS A 26 3.67 5.37 3.94
N ALA A 27 4.95 5.01 3.92
CA ALA A 27 6.03 5.95 4.21
C ALA A 27 6.10 7.07 3.15
N GLN A 28 6.01 6.72 1.86
CA GLN A 28 5.99 7.69 0.78
C GLN A 28 4.76 8.61 0.86
N ILE A 29 3.56 8.04 1.01
CA ILE A 29 2.31 8.80 1.14
C ILE A 29 2.38 9.76 2.34
N ALA A 30 2.93 9.33 3.48
CA ALA A 30 3.07 10.18 4.66
C ALA A 30 3.95 11.40 4.40
N ILE A 31 5.03 11.26 3.62
CA ILE A 31 5.88 12.38 3.21
C ILE A 31 5.07 13.38 2.38
N TYR A 32 4.33 12.92 1.37
CA TYR A 32 3.53 13.82 0.52
C TYR A 32 2.39 14.49 1.28
N ALA A 33 1.72 13.76 2.19
CA ALA A 33 0.64 14.30 3.00
C ALA A 33 1.11 15.41 3.97
N GLN A 34 2.36 15.35 4.46
CA GLN A 34 2.94 16.43 5.28
C GLN A 34 3.21 17.69 4.47
N HIS A 35 3.63 17.57 3.21
CA HIS A 35 3.91 18.72 2.34
C HIS A 35 2.65 19.31 1.70
N GLY A 36 1.58 18.53 1.57
CA GLY A 36 0.32 18.95 0.96
C GLY A 36 -0.79 17.92 1.20
N PRO A 37 -1.69 18.15 2.17
CA PRO A 37 -2.71 17.17 2.59
C PRO A 37 -3.69 16.74 1.49
N GLY A 38 -3.81 17.51 0.40
CA GLY A 38 -4.69 17.22 -0.73
C GLY A 38 -3.97 16.81 -2.02
N LEU A 39 -2.69 16.42 -1.94
CA LEU A 39 -1.89 16.03 -3.11
C LEU A 39 -1.49 14.56 -3.10
N TRP A 40 -1.65 13.85 -1.98
CA TRP A 40 -1.20 12.48 -1.83
C TRP A 40 -1.87 11.50 -2.80
N ASP A 41 -3.13 11.77 -3.17
CA ASP A 41 -3.93 10.96 -4.09
C ASP A 41 -3.42 11.07 -5.54
N LYS A 42 -2.94 12.25 -5.94
CA LYS A 42 -2.39 12.49 -7.28
C LYS A 42 -1.04 11.79 -7.49
N GLU A 43 -0.29 11.62 -6.41
CA GLU A 43 1.02 10.96 -6.44
C GLU A 43 0.90 9.44 -6.31
N LEU A 44 -0.26 8.90 -5.92
CA LEU A 44 -0.45 7.47 -5.68
C LEU A 44 -0.13 6.61 -6.91
N GLN A 45 -0.54 7.05 -8.11
CA GLN A 45 -0.23 6.34 -9.36
C GLN A 45 1.27 6.33 -9.67
N LYS A 46 1.98 7.44 -9.37
CA LYS A 46 3.42 7.51 -9.57
C LYS A 46 4.17 6.62 -8.57
N LEU A 47 3.71 6.61 -7.31
CA LEU A 47 4.26 5.74 -6.26
C LEU A 47 4.04 4.25 -6.57
N ALA A 48 2.87 3.89 -7.09
CA ALA A 48 2.56 2.53 -7.49
C ALA A 48 3.44 2.01 -8.65
N PHE A 49 3.95 2.90 -9.51
CA PHE A 49 4.85 2.54 -10.61
C PHE A 49 6.33 2.45 -10.16
N ALA A 50 6.69 3.08 -9.05
CA ALA A 50 8.08 3.18 -8.57
C ALA A 50 8.52 2.01 -7.67
N ILE A 51 7.61 1.07 -7.36
CA ILE A 51 7.84 -0.10 -6.49
C ILE A 51 7.77 -1.37 -7.34
#